data_AF-A0A3A9Y964-F1
#
_entry.id   AF-A0A3A9Y964-F1
#
_cell.length_a   1.000
_cell.length_b   1.000
_cell.length_c   1.000
_cell.angle_alpha   90.00
_cell.angle_beta   90.00
_cell.angle_gamma   90.00
#
_symmetry.space_group_name_H-M   'P 1'
#
loop_
_entity.id
_entity.type
_entity.pdbx_description
1 polymer ?
#
loop_
_entity_poly.entity_id
_entity_poly.type
_entity_poly.pdbx_seq_one_letter_code
_entity_poly.pdbx_strand_id
1 'polypeptide(L)'
;MTDDGDGTRGCADCGTYLLGALRPDAVLAFEAHLLDCARCRAECEELGPAVTALTGLGPDEGVGLPDRAVRAVRRGSDTRSFPPAGVD
;
A
#
# COMPACT_ATOMS: atom_id res chain seq x y z
N MET A 1 14.65 20.42 -7.24
CA MET A 1 14.70 19.14 -7.98
C MET A 1 16.17 18.75 -7.95
N THR A 2 16.62 17.87 -7.07
CA THR A 2 16.10 16.52 -6.79
C THR A 2 16.43 16.13 -5.35
N ASP A 3 15.52 15.37 -4.78
CA ASP A 3 15.57 14.73 -3.48
C ASP A 3 16.77 13.76 -3.38
N ASP A 4 17.71 14.10 -2.48
CA ASP A 4 18.82 13.24 -2.05
C ASP A 4 18.26 12.13 -1.15
N GLY A 5 17.69 11.09 -1.77
CA GLY A 5 17.28 9.86 -1.10
C GLY A 5 18.48 9.01 -0.67
N ASP A 6 19.19 9.49 0.34
CA ASP A 6 20.22 8.84 1.13
C ASP A 6 19.80 7.42 1.59
N GLY A 7 20.42 6.39 1.02
CA GLY A 7 20.87 5.13 1.67
C GLY A 7 19.86 4.19 2.36
N THR A 8 18.66 4.63 2.66
CA THR A 8 17.63 3.94 3.44
C THR A 8 16.49 3.39 2.58
N ARG A 9 16.54 3.65 1.26
CA ARG A 9 15.54 3.22 0.26
C ARG A 9 15.57 1.74 -0.12
N GLY A 10 16.58 0.96 0.26
CA GLY A 10 16.67 -0.45 -0.16
C GLY A 10 15.90 -1.44 0.72
N CYS A 11 15.73 -1.14 2.01
CA CYS A 11 15.28 -2.13 3.00
C CYS A 11 13.79 -2.08 3.33
N ALA A 12 12.98 -1.31 2.60
CA ALA A 12 11.57 -1.05 2.94
C ALA A 12 10.57 -1.28 1.79
N ASP A 13 10.96 -2.04 0.76
CA ASP A 13 10.18 -2.20 -0.47
C ASP A 13 9.67 -3.63 -0.73
N CYS A 14 9.79 -4.56 0.23
CA CYS A 14 9.40 -5.97 0.04
C CYS A 14 7.90 -6.11 -0.32
N GLY A 15 7.01 -5.41 0.41
CA GLY A 15 5.57 -5.47 0.14
C GLY A 15 5.17 -4.86 -1.20
N THR A 16 5.73 -3.70 -1.54
CA THR A 16 5.49 -3.01 -2.82
C THR A 16 6.06 -3.79 -4.00
N TYR A 17 7.23 -4.41 -3.84
CA TYR A 17 7.83 -5.32 -4.82
C TYR A 17 6.93 -6.53 -5.06
N LEU A 18 6.53 -7.25 -4.00
CA LEU A 18 5.70 -8.46 -4.12
C LEU A 18 4.31 -8.19 -4.70
N LEU A 19 3.74 -7.01 -4.41
CA LEU A 19 2.46 -6.56 -4.99
C LEU A 19 2.60 -6.04 -6.43
N GLY A 20 3.81 -5.98 -6.99
CA GLY A 20 4.06 -5.43 -8.33
C GLY A 20 3.80 -3.92 -8.45
N ALA A 21 3.88 -3.19 -7.34
CA ALA A 21 3.57 -1.76 -7.25
C ALA A 21 4.79 -0.85 -7.45
N LEU A 22 5.99 -1.43 -7.60
CA LEU A 22 7.20 -0.67 -7.91
C LEU A 22 7.22 -0.23 -9.38
N ARG A 23 7.82 0.94 -9.60
CA ARG A 23 8.16 1.38 -10.96
C ARG A 23 9.27 0.48 -11.53
N PRO A 24 9.40 0.35 -12.87
CA PRO A 24 10.38 -0.54 -13.49
C PRO A 24 11.84 -0.27 -13.07
N ASP A 25 12.21 1.01 -12.93
CA ASP A 25 13.54 1.42 -12.43
C ASP A 25 13.79 0.97 -10.99
N ALA A 26 12.76 1.05 -10.15
CA ALA A 26 12.80 0.64 -8.75
C ALA A 26 12.83 -0.90 -8.61
N VAL A 27 12.18 -1.65 -9.50
CA VAL A 27 12.26 -3.12 -9.54
C VAL A 27 13.71 -3.56 -9.73
N LEU A 28 14.39 -3.04 -10.75
CA LEU A 28 15.79 -3.40 -11.03
C LEU A 28 16.72 -3.05 -9.86
N ALA A 29 16.53 -1.88 -9.25
CA ALA A 29 17.31 -1.46 -8.10
C ALA A 29 17.08 -2.37 -6.89
N PHE A 30 15.83 -2.79 -6.65
CA PHE A 30 15.48 -3.68 -5.55
C PHE A 30 15.97 -5.12 -5.79
N GLU A 31 15.85 -5.65 -7.01
CA GLU A 31 16.41 -6.96 -7.37
C GLU A 31 17.94 -7.01 -7.20
N ALA A 32 18.64 -5.92 -7.58
CA ALA A 32 20.07 -5.80 -7.32
C ALA A 32 20.38 -5.81 -5.80
N HIS A 33 19.58 -5.10 -4.99
CA HIS A 33 19.70 -5.12 -3.54
C HIS A 33 19.48 -6.51 -2.93
N LEU A 34 18.52 -7.28 -3.46
CA LEU A 34 18.22 -8.64 -2.99
C LEU A 34 19.38 -9.62 -3.17
N LEU A 35 20.34 -9.35 -4.06
CA LEU A 35 21.53 -10.21 -4.21
C LEU A 35 22.41 -10.18 -2.95
N ASP A 36 22.54 -9.02 -2.31
CA ASP A 36 23.46 -8.83 -1.19
C ASP A 36 22.77 -8.72 0.18
N CYS A 37 21.44 -8.52 0.21
CA CYS A 37 20.71 -8.28 1.46
C CYS A 37 19.89 -9.50 1.94
N ALA A 38 20.46 -10.29 2.86
CA ALA A 38 19.79 -11.44 3.46
C ALA A 38 18.50 -11.08 4.22
N ARG A 39 18.47 -9.90 4.86
CA ARG A 39 17.29 -9.43 5.59
C ARG A 39 16.09 -9.22 4.67
N CYS A 40 16.29 -8.56 3.52
CA CYS A 40 15.20 -8.29 2.59
C CYS A 40 14.72 -9.56 1.88
N ARG A 41 15.62 -10.53 1.65
CA ARG A 41 15.21 -11.86 1.19
C ARG A 41 14.30 -12.55 2.20
N ALA A 42 14.71 -12.58 3.47
CA ALA A 42 13.89 -13.16 4.54
C ALA A 42 12.54 -12.45 4.69
N GLU A 43 12.51 -11.12 4.61
CA GLU A 43 11.26 -10.36 4.67
C GLU A 43 10.33 -10.65 3.47
N CYS A 44 10.88 -10.79 2.25
CA CYS A 44 10.10 -11.21 1.09
C CYS A 44 9.52 -12.63 1.27
N GLU A 45 10.30 -13.55 1.85
CA GLU A 45 9.86 -14.91 2.16
C GLU A 45 8.73 -14.92 3.21
N GLU A 46 8.83 -14.09 4.24
CA GLU A 46 7.80 -13.93 5.29
C GLU A 46 6.49 -13.32 4.73
N LEU A 47 6.59 -12.32 3.85
CA LEU A 47 5.43 -11.62 3.28
C LEU A 47 4.77 -12.36 2.12
N GLY A 48 5.52 -13.20 1.39
CA GLY A 48 5.05 -13.91 0.20
C GLY A 48 3.71 -14.65 0.38
N PRO A 49 3.51 -15.44 1.46
CA PRO A 49 2.23 -16.12 1.70
C PRO A 49 1.05 -15.16 1.87
N ALA A 50 1.24 -14.03 2.58
CA ALA A 50 0.18 -13.04 2.78
C ALA A 50 -0.20 -12.36 1.47
N VAL A 51 0.79 -11.97 0.65
CA VAL A 51 0.54 -11.39 -0.67
C VAL A 51 -0.15 -12.39 -1.61
N THR A 52 0.26 -13.66 -1.58
CA THR A 52 -0.39 -14.73 -2.35
C THR A 52 -1.87 -14.89 -1.97
N ALA A 53 -2.17 -14.86 -0.67
CA ALA A 53 -3.55 -14.92 -0.18
C ALA A 53 -4.38 -13.72 -0.67
N LEU A 54 -3.81 -12.51 -0.66
CA LEU A 54 -4.47 -11.29 -1.13
C LEU A 54 -4.75 -11.30 -2.63
N THR A 55 -3.80 -11.75 -3.45
CA THR A 55 -3.97 -11.83 -4.91
C THR A 55 -5.10 -12.79 -5.32
N GLY A 56 -5.38 -13.80 -4.48
CA GLY A 56 -6.51 -14.72 -4.67
C GLY A 56 -7.90 -14.14 -4.39
N LEU A 57 -7.99 -12.98 -3.72
CA LEU A 57 -9.28 -12.36 -3.38
C LEU A 57 -9.93 -11.63 -4.55
N GLY A 58 -9.16 -11.35 -5.63
CA GLY A 58 -9.62 -10.52 -6.74
C GLY A 58 -10.03 -9.10 -6.31
N PRO A 59 -10.14 -8.14 -7.23
CA PRO A 59 -11.02 -7.02 -6.95
C PRO A 59 -12.43 -7.59 -6.74
N ASP A 60 -13.10 -7.22 -5.66
CA ASP A 60 -14.52 -7.49 -5.49
C ASP A 60 -15.20 -7.00 -6.77
N GLU A 61 -15.66 -7.95 -7.61
CA GLU A 61 -16.53 -7.65 -8.74
C GLU A 61 -17.83 -7.19 -8.12
N GLY A 62 -17.86 -5.92 -7.72
CA GLY A 62 -18.90 -5.37 -6.88
C GLY A 62 -20.25 -5.78 -7.42
N VAL A 63 -20.90 -6.73 -6.74
CA VAL A 63 -22.34 -6.87 -6.79
C VAL A 63 -22.85 -5.51 -6.35
N GLY A 64 -23.20 -4.68 -7.34
CA GLY A 64 -23.42 -3.26 -7.17
C GLY A 64 -24.29 -3.03 -5.95
N LEU A 65 -23.79 -2.24 -5.00
CA LEU A 65 -24.55 -1.91 -3.79
C LEU A 65 -25.90 -1.35 -4.26
N PRO A 66 -27.05 -1.92 -3.84
CA PRO A 66 -28.34 -1.49 -4.37
C PRO A 66 -28.50 0.02 -4.11
N ASP A 67 -29.07 0.77 -5.07
CA ASP A 67 -29.11 2.26 -5.11
C ASP A 67 -29.51 2.91 -3.75
N ARG A 68 -30.37 2.22 -3.00
CA ARG A 68 -30.80 2.61 -1.64
C ARG A 68 -29.64 2.74 -0.63
N ALA A 69 -28.66 1.85 -0.69
CA ALA A 69 -27.53 1.81 0.24
C ALA A 69 -26.52 2.92 -0.09
N VAL A 70 -26.30 3.20 -1.38
CA VAL A 70 -25.44 4.31 -1.83
C VAL A 70 -25.99 5.66 -1.37
N ARG A 71 -27.31 5.87 -1.44
CA ARG A 71 -27.95 7.10 -0.94
C ARG A 71 -27.84 7.26 0.58
N ALA A 72 -27.86 6.17 1.35
CA ALA A 72 -27.73 6.21 2.80
C ALA A 72 -26.32 6.62 3.24
N VAL A 73 -25.27 6.12 2.57
CA VAL A 73 -23.87 6.45 2.88
C VAL A 73 -23.58 7.93 2.67
N ARG A 74 -24.05 8.53 1.57
CA ARG A 74 -23.85 9.97 1.29
C ARG A 74 -24.42 10.89 2.36
N ARG A 75 -25.46 10.45 3.09
CA ARG A 75 -26.07 11.20 4.19
C ARG A 75 -25.29 11.07 5.50
N GLY A 76 -24.49 10.01 5.66
CA GLY A 76 -23.72 9.73 6.87
C GLY A 76 -22.33 10.36 6.92
N SER A 77 -21.81 10.88 5.79
CA SER A 77 -20.46 11.45 5.71
C SER A 77 -20.34 12.89 6.22
N ASP A 78 -21.46 13.54 6.53
CA ASP A 78 -21.54 14.95 6.95
C ASP A 78 -21.22 15.20 8.45
N THR A 79 -20.90 14.17 9.24
CA THR A 79 -20.83 14.29 10.72
C THR A 79 -19.44 14.45 11.34
N ARG A 80 -18.38 14.72 10.55
CA ARG A 80 -17.08 15.16 11.13
C ARG A 80 -16.92 16.67 11.05
N SER A 81 -17.83 17.40 11.69
CA SER A 81 -17.57 18.77 12.09
C SER A 81 -16.60 18.74 13.28
N PHE A 82 -15.32 19.01 13.03
CA PHE A 82 -14.35 19.26 14.09
C PHE A 82 -14.75 20.59 14.79
N PRO A 83 -14.86 20.64 16.13
CA PRO A 83 -15.10 21.91 16.80
C PRO A 83 -13.87 22.83 16.64
N PRO A 84 -14.04 24.14 16.42
CA PRO A 84 -12.90 25.06 16.42
C PRO A 84 -12.28 25.10 17.82
N ALA A 85 -10.96 24.94 17.89
CA ALA A 85 -10.19 25.10 19.10
C ALA A 85 -10.43 26.52 19.66
N GLY A 86 -10.94 26.60 20.88
CA GLY A 86 -11.05 27.85 21.62
C GLY A 86 -9.66 28.43 21.84
N VAL A 87 -9.48 29.70 21.47
CA VAL A 87 -8.35 30.52 21.87
C VAL A 87 -8.89 31.57 22.84
N ASP A 88 -8.41 31.52 24.08
CA ASP A 88 -8.49 32.60 25.08
C ASP A 88 -7.16 33.38 25.04
#